data_AF-A0A9P4JIM3-F1
#
_entry.id   AF-A0A9P4JIM3-F1
#
_cell.length_a   1.000
_cell.length_b   1.000
_cell.length_c   1.000
_cell.angle_alpha   90.00
_cell.angle_beta   90.00
_cell.angle_gamma   90.00
#
_symmetry.space_group_name_H-M   'P 1'
#
loop_
_entity.id
_entity.type
_entity.pdbx_description
1 polymer ?
#
loop_
_entity_poly.entity_id
_entity_poly.type
_entity_poly.pdbx_seq_one_letter_code
_entity_poly.pdbx_strand_id
1 'polypeptide(L)'
;LKITHIAALIFSLYFLSFLRNGNAHSWVERAYFVSNNTIVGQPGFPRGNVLRTSPSFTDKAMTYLLPPNGHTTNTFLPSDPFCKETQRSANQTSGSPVLSAHVNDTILLLYQENGHVTKLDEDPRHITSGVIRVYGTSNSSPTDTLQGINEWGFDKFIQSKGDYGLMLWASFDDGDCYQDNNTPKALERKTLVQRAHLEVEGNDLWCGWRVRLPAISP
;
A
#
# COMPACT_ATOMS: atom_id res chain seq x y z
N LEU A 1 -37.52 56.00 0.39
CA LEU A 1 -37.33 54.56 0.73
C LEU A 1 -38.05 53.71 -0.32
N LYS A 2 -37.30 53.14 -1.27
CA LYS A 2 -37.68 51.95 -2.05
C LYS A 2 -36.40 51.48 -2.74
N ILE A 3 -36.03 50.25 -2.44
CA ILE A 3 -34.71 49.66 -2.65
C ILE A 3 -34.56 49.31 -4.14
N THR A 4 -33.49 49.82 -4.74
CA THR A 4 -32.97 49.48 -6.06
C THR A 4 -32.30 48.10 -6.03
N HIS A 5 -32.46 47.37 -7.13
CA HIS A 5 -31.83 46.07 -7.40
C HIS A 5 -30.32 46.10 -7.13
N ILE A 6 -29.85 45.24 -6.22
CA ILE A 6 -28.44 44.85 -6.13
C ILE A 6 -28.37 43.43 -6.68
N ALA A 7 -27.91 43.30 -7.92
CA ALA A 7 -27.46 42.04 -8.48
C ALA A 7 -26.17 41.64 -7.75
N ALA A 8 -26.30 40.79 -6.72
CA ALA A 8 -25.16 40.12 -6.13
C ALA A 8 -24.71 39.04 -7.12
N LEU A 9 -23.61 39.32 -7.83
CA LEU A 9 -22.81 38.31 -8.50
C LEU A 9 -22.31 37.34 -7.42
N ILE A 10 -23.03 36.22 -7.27
CA ILE A 10 -22.55 35.06 -6.51
C ILE A 10 -21.43 34.46 -7.35
N PHE A 11 -20.19 34.85 -7.05
CA PHE A 11 -19.00 34.16 -7.51
C PHE A 11 -18.96 32.81 -6.79
N SER A 12 -19.69 31.84 -7.35
CA SER A 12 -19.63 30.46 -6.90
C SER A 12 -18.23 29.95 -7.23
N LEU A 13 -17.32 30.07 -6.27
CA LEU A 13 -16.06 29.33 -6.24
C LEU A 13 -16.44 27.85 -6.12
N TYR A 14 -16.74 27.24 -7.26
CA TYR A 14 -16.67 25.80 -7.41
C TYR A 14 -15.22 25.43 -7.10
N PHE A 15 -15.00 24.95 -5.87
CA PHE A 15 -13.83 24.18 -5.54
C PHE A 15 -13.90 22.96 -6.45
N LEU A 16 -13.23 23.04 -7.61
CA LEU A 16 -12.91 21.87 -8.42
C LEU A 16 -12.03 21.01 -7.52
N SER A 17 -12.66 20.15 -6.71
CA SER A 17 -12.02 18.97 -6.16
C SER A 17 -11.51 18.20 -7.38
N PHE A 18 -10.23 18.37 -7.66
CA PHE A 18 -9.49 17.51 -8.58
C PHE A 18 -9.85 16.08 -8.23
N LEU A 19 -10.65 15.43 -9.07
CA LEU A 19 -10.83 13.99 -9.03
C LEU A 19 -9.45 13.41 -9.30
N ARG A 20 -8.73 13.09 -8.21
CA ARG A 20 -7.48 12.35 -8.30
C ARG A 20 -7.86 10.95 -8.75
N ASN A 21 -7.84 10.76 -10.06
CA ASN A 21 -7.84 9.44 -10.69
C ASN A 21 -6.60 8.71 -10.17
N GLY A 22 -6.77 7.87 -9.16
CA GLY A 22 -5.70 7.02 -8.64
C GLY A 22 -5.98 5.61 -9.08
N ASN A 23 -5.26 5.11 -10.09
CA ASN A 23 -5.10 3.68 -10.26
C ASN A 23 -4.09 3.24 -9.20
N ALA A 24 -4.58 2.74 -8.08
CA ALA A 24 -3.73 2.15 -7.06
C ALA A 24 -3.64 0.66 -7.32
N HIS A 25 -2.42 0.17 -7.51
CA HIS A 25 -2.11 -1.22 -7.39
C HIS A 25 -0.77 -1.33 -6.69
N SER A 26 -0.76 -2.10 -5.62
CA SER A 26 0.40 -2.52 -4.88
C SER A 26 -0.13 -3.52 -3.87
N TRP A 27 0.57 -4.63 -3.71
CA TRP A 27 0.32 -5.56 -2.63
C TRP A 27 1.63 -5.80 -1.89
N VAL A 28 1.51 -6.07 -0.60
CA VAL A 28 2.64 -6.57 0.18
C VAL A 28 2.96 -7.97 -0.35
N GLU A 29 4.15 -8.13 -0.91
CA GLU A 29 4.69 -9.42 -1.35
C GLU A 29 5.04 -10.28 -0.14
N ARG A 30 5.75 -9.68 0.82
CA ARG A 30 6.23 -10.35 2.03
C ARG A 30 6.29 -9.38 3.19
N ALA A 31 6.02 -9.89 4.37
CA ALA A 31 6.29 -9.20 5.62
C ALA A 31 7.39 -9.93 6.38
N TYR A 32 8.29 -9.19 7.01
CA TYR A 32 9.35 -9.77 7.85
C TYR A 32 9.37 -9.10 9.21
N PHE A 33 9.73 -9.86 10.24
CA PHE A 33 10.14 -9.27 11.51
C PHE A 33 11.52 -8.62 11.36
N VAL A 34 11.69 -7.45 11.98
CA VAL A 34 12.95 -6.71 11.98
C VAL A 34 13.43 -6.51 13.42
N SER A 35 14.67 -6.94 13.69
CA SER A 35 15.37 -6.67 14.95
C SER A 35 16.72 -6.03 14.65
N ASN A 36 17.07 -4.96 15.36
CA ASN A 36 18.33 -4.21 15.16
C ASN A 36 18.62 -3.88 13.68
N ASN A 37 17.60 -3.39 12.96
CA ASN A 37 17.64 -3.10 11.51
C ASN A 37 17.91 -4.29 10.58
N THR A 38 17.92 -5.52 11.09
CA THR A 38 18.10 -6.74 10.30
C THR A 38 16.79 -7.51 10.20
N ILE A 39 16.57 -8.12 9.05
CA ILE A 39 15.46 -9.06 8.83
C ILE A 39 15.75 -10.34 9.61
N VAL A 40 14.78 -10.80 10.39
CA VAL A 40 14.90 -12.00 11.23
C VAL A 40 13.73 -12.95 10.98
N GLY A 41 14.03 -14.24 10.92
CA GLY A 41 13.02 -15.29 10.80
C GLY A 41 12.48 -15.50 9.39
N GLN A 42 11.35 -16.21 9.31
CA GLN A 42 10.69 -16.55 8.05
C GLN A 42 9.72 -15.43 7.62
N PRO A 43 9.49 -15.25 6.30
CA PRO A 43 8.51 -14.31 5.82
C PRO A 43 7.08 -14.71 6.22
N GLY A 44 6.26 -13.71 6.48
CA GLY A 44 4.81 -13.81 6.39
C GLY A 44 4.29 -13.35 5.03
N PHE A 45 3.12 -13.85 4.67
CA PHE A 45 2.49 -13.59 3.37
C PHE A 45 1.05 -13.11 3.52
N PRO A 46 0.53 -12.35 2.53
CA PRO A 46 -0.89 -12.00 2.50
C PRO A 46 -1.77 -13.24 2.37
N ARG A 47 -3.04 -13.10 2.78
CA ARG A 47 -4.08 -14.13 2.58
C ARG A 47 -4.19 -14.49 1.11
N GLY A 48 -4.46 -15.76 0.82
CA GLY A 48 -4.63 -16.25 -0.56
C GLY A 48 -3.42 -15.99 -1.47
N ASN A 49 -2.21 -15.87 -0.91
CA ASN A 49 -0.99 -15.65 -1.68
C ASN A 49 -0.78 -16.72 -2.75
N VAL A 50 -0.44 -16.31 -3.96
CA VAL A 50 0.06 -17.22 -5.00
C VAL A 50 1.57 -17.06 -5.03
N LEU A 51 2.30 -18.10 -4.63
CA LEU A 51 3.76 -18.05 -4.59
C LEU A 51 4.34 -17.83 -5.99
N ARG A 52 5.35 -16.98 -6.12
CA ARG A 52 6.06 -16.72 -7.39
C ARG A 52 6.67 -17.96 -8.04
N THR A 53 6.96 -19.00 -7.26
CA THR A 53 7.47 -20.29 -7.74
C THR A 53 6.35 -21.21 -8.23
N SER A 54 5.08 -20.86 -8.00
CA SER A 54 3.93 -21.63 -8.47
C SER A 54 3.72 -21.39 -9.97
N PRO A 55 3.45 -22.44 -10.77
CA PRO A 55 3.04 -22.28 -12.17
C PRO A 55 1.75 -21.46 -12.34
N SER A 56 0.94 -21.34 -11.29
CA SER A 56 -0.28 -20.52 -11.30
C SER A 56 -0.04 -19.03 -11.04
N PHE A 57 1.20 -18.62 -10.76
CA PHE A 57 1.52 -17.21 -10.50
C PHE A 57 1.37 -16.35 -11.75
N THR A 58 0.66 -15.25 -11.58
CA THR A 58 0.65 -14.10 -12.49
C THR A 58 0.52 -12.85 -11.63
N ASP A 59 1.05 -11.71 -12.06
CA ASP A 59 0.88 -10.45 -11.30
C ASP A 59 -0.60 -10.18 -11.03
N LYS A 60 -1.46 -10.39 -12.04
CA LYS A 60 -2.92 -10.27 -11.94
C LYS A 60 -3.54 -11.16 -10.84
N ALA A 61 -2.93 -12.28 -10.48
CA ALA A 61 -3.41 -13.13 -9.41
C ALA A 61 -3.33 -12.43 -8.03
N MET A 62 -2.36 -11.53 -7.87
CA MET A 62 -2.10 -10.79 -6.63
C MET A 62 -2.50 -9.31 -6.72
N THR A 63 -2.61 -8.74 -7.92
CA THR A 63 -3.06 -7.37 -8.13
C THR A 63 -4.53 -7.19 -7.77
N TYR A 64 -4.83 -6.11 -7.04
CA TYR A 64 -6.19 -5.63 -6.83
C TYR A 64 -6.33 -4.18 -7.29
N LEU A 65 -6.91 -4.00 -8.47
CA LEU A 65 -7.12 -2.67 -9.05
C LEU A 65 -8.46 -2.09 -8.55
N LEU A 66 -8.38 -0.91 -7.96
CA LEU A 66 -9.53 -0.11 -7.56
C LEU A 66 -9.44 1.30 -8.19
N PRO A 67 -10.54 1.84 -8.72
CA PRO A 67 -11.81 1.15 -8.99
C PRO A 67 -11.63 0.05 -10.05
N PRO A 68 -12.43 -1.03 -10.03
CA PRO A 68 -12.33 -2.11 -11.01
C PRO A 68 -12.54 -1.63 -12.45
N ASN A 69 -11.81 -2.24 -13.39
CA ASN A 69 -12.02 -2.02 -14.82
C ASN A 69 -13.49 -2.33 -15.20
N GLY A 70 -14.12 -1.43 -15.96
CA GLY A 70 -15.52 -1.55 -16.35
C GLY A 70 -16.51 -0.87 -15.41
N HIS A 71 -16.05 -0.22 -14.34
CA HIS A 71 -16.88 0.75 -13.63
C HIS A 71 -17.29 1.90 -14.56
N THR A 72 -18.55 2.33 -14.46
CA THR A 72 -19.11 3.43 -15.25
C THR A 72 -18.43 4.76 -14.96
N THR A 73 -17.89 4.90 -13.75
CA THR A 73 -17.12 6.05 -13.30
C THR A 73 -15.77 5.60 -12.76
N ASN A 74 -14.72 6.39 -12.99
CA ASN A 74 -13.41 6.16 -12.41
C ASN A 74 -13.34 6.64 -10.94
N THR A 75 -14.30 6.19 -10.13
CA THR A 75 -14.48 6.58 -8.74
C THR A 75 -14.70 5.36 -7.87
N PHE A 76 -14.19 5.38 -6.64
CA PHE A 76 -14.51 4.36 -5.65
C PHE A 76 -16.00 4.41 -5.29
N LEU A 77 -16.62 3.26 -5.16
CA LEU A 77 -17.97 3.09 -4.64
C LEU A 77 -17.92 2.82 -3.13
N PRO A 78 -18.95 3.21 -2.35
CA PRO A 78 -19.04 2.87 -0.94
C PRO A 78 -19.01 1.36 -0.67
N SER A 79 -19.41 0.56 -1.65
CA SER A 79 -19.41 -0.89 -1.61
C SER A 79 -18.08 -1.52 -2.04
N ASP A 80 -17.12 -0.74 -2.52
CA ASP A 80 -15.83 -1.29 -2.95
C ASP A 80 -15.11 -1.89 -1.74
N PRO A 81 -14.81 -3.21 -1.77
CA PRO A 81 -14.21 -3.87 -0.64
C PRO A 81 -12.73 -3.49 -0.51
N PHE A 82 -12.23 -3.50 0.73
CA PHE A 82 -10.83 -3.16 1.00
C PHE A 82 -9.88 -4.26 0.51
N CYS A 83 -10.26 -5.52 0.70
CA CYS A 83 -9.47 -6.67 0.27
C CYS A 83 -9.97 -7.28 -1.05
N LYS A 84 -9.02 -7.74 -1.86
CA LYS A 84 -9.30 -8.58 -3.04
C LYS A 84 -10.15 -9.79 -2.64
N GLU A 85 -11.05 -10.23 -3.51
CA GLU A 85 -11.95 -11.36 -3.26
C GLU A 85 -11.23 -12.59 -2.67
N THR A 86 -10.09 -12.97 -3.26
CA THR A 86 -9.28 -14.12 -2.84
C THR A 86 -8.56 -13.94 -1.50
N GLN A 87 -8.64 -12.75 -0.89
CA GLN A 87 -7.94 -12.39 0.35
C GLN A 87 -8.89 -12.01 1.49
N ARG A 88 -10.21 -11.99 1.23
CA ARG A 88 -11.23 -11.64 2.24
C ARG A 88 -11.43 -12.71 3.30
N SER A 89 -11.25 -13.97 2.94
CA SER A 89 -11.30 -15.09 3.89
C SER A 89 -9.95 -15.30 4.55
N ALA A 90 -9.95 -15.70 5.83
CA ALA A 90 -8.73 -16.03 6.59
C ALA A 90 -8.12 -17.39 6.19
N ASN A 91 -8.02 -17.65 4.88
CA ASN A 91 -7.41 -18.85 4.34
C ASN A 91 -5.97 -18.58 3.91
N GLN A 92 -5.03 -19.31 4.51
CA GLN A 92 -3.61 -19.21 4.17
C GLN A 92 -3.20 -20.28 3.17
N THR A 93 -2.50 -19.85 2.13
CA THR A 93 -1.92 -20.77 1.14
C THR A 93 -0.83 -21.61 1.81
N SER A 94 -0.80 -22.91 1.52
CA SER A 94 0.28 -23.79 1.98
C SER A 94 1.64 -23.26 1.53
N GLY A 95 2.60 -23.20 2.44
CA GLY A 95 3.92 -22.59 2.20
C GLY A 95 3.96 -21.07 2.24
N SER A 96 2.83 -20.40 2.55
CA SER A 96 2.72 -18.95 2.74
C SER A 96 2.15 -18.63 4.13
N PRO A 97 2.91 -18.84 5.21
CA PRO A 97 2.41 -18.65 6.57
C PRO A 97 2.08 -17.19 6.88
N VAL A 98 1.25 -16.97 7.91
CA VAL A 98 1.10 -15.64 8.54
C VAL A 98 2.43 -15.24 9.15
N LEU A 99 2.76 -13.96 9.15
CA LEU A 99 3.91 -13.44 9.90
C LEU A 99 3.76 -13.76 11.39
N SER A 100 4.82 -14.28 12.00
CA SER A 100 4.94 -14.38 13.45
C SER A 100 5.72 -13.19 13.97
N ALA A 101 5.07 -12.31 14.74
CA ALA A 101 5.66 -11.16 15.39
C ALA A 101 4.94 -10.88 16.72
N HIS A 102 5.63 -10.28 17.67
CA HIS A 102 5.08 -9.87 18.95
C HIS A 102 4.57 -8.42 18.91
N VAL A 103 3.76 -8.09 19.92
CA VAL A 103 3.43 -6.69 20.21
C VAL A 103 4.71 -5.85 20.31
N ASN A 104 4.64 -4.59 19.90
CA ASN A 104 5.80 -3.68 19.84
C ASN A 104 6.92 -4.05 18.85
N ASP A 105 6.86 -5.19 18.17
CA ASP A 105 7.85 -5.51 17.16
C ASP A 105 7.76 -4.53 15.98
N THR A 106 8.88 -4.35 15.30
CA THR A 106 8.91 -3.69 14.01
C THR A 106 8.87 -4.73 12.91
N ILE A 107 7.94 -4.58 11.98
CA ILE A 107 7.84 -5.40 10.78
C ILE A 107 8.24 -4.58 9.57
N LEU A 108 8.81 -5.24 8.56
CA LEU A 108 9.10 -4.68 7.24
C LEU A 108 8.11 -5.27 6.24
N LEU A 109 7.33 -4.40 5.63
CA LEU A 109 6.42 -4.75 4.54
C LEU A 109 7.16 -4.50 3.23
N LEU A 110 7.44 -5.56 2.48
CA LEU A 110 8.08 -5.48 1.17
C LEU A 110 7.06 -5.64 0.05
N TYR A 111 7.20 -4.87 -1.00
CA TYR A 111 6.35 -4.88 -2.18
C TYR A 111 7.20 -4.61 -3.44
N GLN A 112 6.66 -5.03 -4.59
CA GLN A 112 7.32 -4.87 -5.89
C GLN A 112 6.72 -3.71 -6.69
N GLU A 113 6.99 -3.68 -8.00
CA GLU A 113 6.71 -2.59 -8.95
C GLU A 113 7.74 -1.45 -8.90
N ASN A 114 8.98 -1.80 -8.54
CA ASN A 114 10.15 -0.92 -8.47
C ASN A 114 10.45 -0.13 -9.76
N GLY A 115 9.91 -0.55 -10.91
CA GLY A 115 9.89 0.24 -12.13
C GLY A 115 9.19 1.59 -11.95
N HIS A 116 8.13 1.68 -11.14
CA HIS A 116 7.45 2.94 -10.79
C HIS A 116 8.31 3.88 -9.95
N VAL A 117 9.47 3.42 -9.48
CA VAL A 117 10.45 4.23 -8.74
C VAL A 117 11.63 4.60 -9.63
N THR A 118 12.14 3.64 -10.41
CA THR A 118 13.40 3.81 -11.15
C THR A 118 13.24 4.14 -12.63
N LYS A 119 12.02 4.00 -13.19
CA LYS A 119 11.67 4.38 -14.56
C LYS A 119 10.71 5.57 -14.61
N LEU A 120 10.54 6.29 -13.51
CA LEU A 120 9.57 7.38 -13.41
C LEU A 120 9.80 8.45 -14.50
N ASP A 121 11.05 8.83 -14.73
CA ASP A 121 11.42 9.81 -15.76
C ASP A 121 11.23 9.29 -17.21
N GLU A 122 11.13 7.96 -17.39
CA GLU A 122 10.96 7.31 -18.68
C GLU A 122 9.47 7.06 -19.02
N ASP A 123 8.58 7.11 -18.02
CA ASP A 123 7.13 7.00 -18.23
C ASP A 123 6.42 8.32 -17.92
N PRO A 124 6.19 9.18 -18.93
CA PRO A 124 5.55 10.49 -18.72
C PRO A 124 4.10 10.39 -18.22
N ARG A 125 3.50 9.20 -18.18
CA ARG A 125 2.16 8.97 -17.59
C ARG A 125 2.22 8.87 -16.07
N HIS A 126 3.41 8.75 -15.48
CA HIS A 126 3.62 8.61 -14.05
C HIS A 126 4.44 9.79 -13.53
N ILE A 127 3.74 10.78 -12.97
CA ILE A 127 4.36 11.99 -12.39
C ILE A 127 4.94 11.70 -11.00
N THR A 128 4.45 10.67 -10.33
CA THR A 128 4.87 10.26 -8.98
C THR A 128 4.87 8.75 -8.86
N SER A 129 5.72 8.18 -8.02
CA SER A 129 5.69 6.76 -7.66
C SER A 129 4.42 6.36 -6.89
N GLY A 130 3.71 7.33 -6.31
CA GLY A 130 2.48 7.12 -5.56
C GLY A 130 2.69 7.19 -4.05
N VAL A 131 1.66 6.81 -3.30
CA VAL A 131 1.67 6.80 -1.83
C VAL A 131 1.17 5.46 -1.31
N ILE A 132 1.69 5.06 -0.17
CA ILE A 132 1.20 3.91 0.57
C ILE A 132 0.50 4.35 1.85
N ARG A 133 -0.53 3.60 2.23
CA ARG A 133 -1.20 3.71 3.51
C ARG A 133 -1.35 2.32 4.11
N VAL A 134 -0.87 2.13 5.33
CA VAL A 134 -0.99 0.87 6.05
C VAL A 134 -1.98 1.06 7.18
N TYR A 135 -3.04 0.25 7.16
CA TYR A 135 -4.07 0.24 8.18
C TYR A 135 -3.94 -1.04 9.00
N GLY A 136 -4.14 -0.93 10.31
CA GLY A 136 -4.23 -2.06 11.23
C GLY A 136 -5.65 -2.25 11.73
N THR A 137 -6.04 -3.50 11.97
CA THR A 137 -7.23 -3.87 12.75
C THR A 137 -7.04 -5.26 13.38
N SER A 138 -7.47 -5.43 14.63
CA SER A 138 -7.61 -6.74 15.29
C SER A 138 -8.80 -7.56 14.76
N ASN A 139 -9.80 -6.86 14.21
CA ASN A 139 -11.11 -7.40 13.85
C ASN A 139 -11.39 -7.20 12.35
N SER A 140 -10.56 -7.80 11.49
CA SER A 140 -10.78 -7.72 10.04
C SER A 140 -12.08 -8.42 9.64
N SER A 141 -12.91 -7.76 8.82
CA SER A 141 -14.13 -8.35 8.24
C SER A 141 -13.99 -8.60 6.73
N PRO A 142 -14.51 -9.72 6.20
CA PRO A 142 -14.66 -9.91 4.75
C PRO A 142 -15.48 -8.82 4.04
N THR A 143 -16.25 -8.03 4.79
CA THR A 143 -17.11 -6.96 4.26
C THR A 143 -16.56 -5.56 4.49
N ASP A 144 -15.32 -5.42 4.98
CA ASP A 144 -14.68 -4.11 5.13
C ASP A 144 -14.57 -3.40 3.77
N THR A 145 -14.90 -2.11 3.73
CA THR A 145 -14.90 -1.32 2.50
C THR A 145 -13.73 -0.35 2.46
N LEU A 146 -13.25 -0.04 1.25
CA LEU A 146 -12.18 0.92 1.04
C LEU A 146 -12.55 2.30 1.62
N GLN A 147 -13.77 2.76 1.37
CA GLN A 147 -14.23 4.04 1.89
C GLN A 147 -14.28 4.03 3.43
N GLY A 148 -14.82 2.98 4.05
CA GLY A 148 -14.94 2.90 5.51
C GLY A 148 -13.58 2.87 6.22
N ILE A 149 -12.60 2.14 5.68
CA ILE A 149 -11.24 2.10 6.24
C ILE A 149 -10.47 3.41 5.95
N ASN A 150 -10.69 4.05 4.79
CA ASN A 150 -10.02 5.32 4.47
C ASN A 150 -10.40 6.47 5.43
N GLU A 151 -11.49 6.34 6.18
CA GLU A 151 -11.87 7.28 7.25
C GLU A 151 -11.02 7.10 8.52
N TRP A 152 -10.25 6.02 8.64
CA TRP A 152 -9.42 5.78 9.80
C TRP A 152 -8.14 6.63 9.73
N GLY A 153 -8.02 7.60 10.64
CA GLY A 153 -6.81 8.42 10.79
C GLY A 153 -5.80 7.83 11.79
N PHE A 154 -4.66 8.52 11.95
CA PHE A 154 -3.70 8.22 13.02
C PHE A 154 -4.31 8.43 14.41
N ASP A 155 -5.22 9.40 14.54
CA ASP A 155 -5.97 9.67 15.77
C ASP A 155 -6.84 8.47 16.17
N LYS A 156 -7.45 7.78 15.19
CA LYS A 156 -8.21 6.55 15.43
C LYS A 156 -7.33 5.44 15.98
N PHE A 157 -6.12 5.28 15.44
CA PHE A 157 -5.15 4.30 15.96
C PHE A 157 -4.80 4.56 17.43
N ILE A 158 -4.63 5.84 17.82
CA ILE A 158 -4.35 6.23 19.20
C ILE A 158 -5.58 6.02 20.10
N GLN A 159 -6.75 6.50 19.67
CA GLN A 159 -8.02 6.41 20.42
C GLN A 159 -8.43 4.95 20.67
N SER A 160 -8.23 4.09 19.67
CA SER A 160 -8.51 2.66 19.75
C SER A 160 -7.44 1.87 20.52
N LYS A 161 -6.38 2.55 20.99
CA LYS A 161 -5.22 1.95 21.68
C LYS A 161 -4.55 0.86 20.84
N GLY A 162 -4.50 1.05 19.53
CA GLY A 162 -3.88 0.13 18.58
C GLY A 162 -4.82 -0.96 18.04
N ASP A 163 -6.10 -0.94 18.41
CA ASP A 163 -7.08 -1.92 17.95
C ASP A 163 -7.39 -1.76 16.46
N TYR A 164 -7.58 -0.53 15.98
CA TYR A 164 -7.73 -0.21 14.56
C TYR A 164 -7.30 1.23 14.22
N GLY A 165 -6.78 1.45 13.02
CA GLY A 165 -6.44 2.79 12.55
C GLY A 165 -5.37 2.85 11.45
N LEU A 166 -5.02 4.06 11.01
CA LEU A 166 -3.88 4.28 10.13
C LEU A 166 -2.57 4.18 10.91
N MET A 167 -1.66 3.30 10.47
CA MET A 167 -0.37 3.03 11.09
C MET A 167 0.80 3.70 10.35
N LEU A 168 0.68 3.85 9.03
CA LEU A 168 1.71 4.46 8.19
C LEU A 168 1.07 5.19 7.02
N TRP A 169 1.60 6.37 6.71
CA TRP A 169 1.38 7.07 5.44
C TRP A 169 2.74 7.52 4.92
N ALA A 170 3.15 6.98 3.78
CA ALA A 170 4.46 7.24 3.20
C ALA A 170 4.43 7.28 1.66
N SER A 171 5.56 7.65 1.06
CA SER A 171 5.80 7.53 -0.38
C SER A 171 5.86 6.05 -0.77
N PHE A 172 5.42 5.69 -1.98
CA PHE A 172 5.66 4.35 -2.51
C PHE A 172 7.16 4.06 -2.69
N ASP A 173 7.91 5.05 -3.16
CA ASP A 173 9.37 5.04 -3.17
C ASP A 173 9.91 5.19 -1.74
N ASP A 174 10.61 4.17 -1.25
CA ASP A 174 11.23 4.14 0.09
C ASP A 174 12.58 4.85 0.17
N GLY A 175 13.12 5.31 -0.97
CA GLY A 175 14.37 6.06 -1.07
C GLY A 175 15.60 5.23 -1.44
N ASP A 176 15.56 3.90 -1.28
CA ASP A 176 16.73 3.04 -1.47
C ASP A 176 16.47 1.90 -2.46
N CYS A 177 15.21 1.48 -2.60
CA CYS A 177 14.80 0.41 -3.50
C CYS A 177 15.06 0.75 -4.97
N TYR A 178 15.22 -0.29 -5.78
CA TYR A 178 15.42 -0.16 -7.21
C TYR A 178 15.02 -1.40 -7.98
N GLN A 179 14.69 -1.24 -9.27
CA GLN A 179 14.65 -2.33 -10.24
C GLN A 179 15.95 -2.28 -11.05
N ASP A 180 16.61 -3.41 -11.24
CA ASP A 180 17.81 -3.48 -12.07
C ASP A 180 17.45 -3.38 -13.56
N ASN A 181 17.39 -2.13 -14.03
CA ASN A 181 16.96 -1.80 -15.38
C ASN A 181 17.91 -0.83 -16.10
N ASN A 182 19.10 -0.58 -15.52
CA ASN A 182 20.13 0.33 -16.03
C ASN A 182 19.73 1.79 -16.21
N THR A 183 18.59 2.24 -15.68
CA THR A 183 18.27 3.66 -15.69
C THR A 183 19.24 4.44 -14.78
N PRO A 184 19.46 5.74 -15.01
CA PRO A 184 20.28 6.56 -14.12
C PRO A 184 19.87 6.46 -12.66
N LYS A 185 18.56 6.38 -12.39
CA LYS A 185 18.02 6.24 -11.04
C LYS A 185 18.35 4.89 -10.42
N ALA A 186 18.25 3.79 -11.16
CA ALA A 186 18.64 2.47 -10.65
C ALA A 186 20.15 2.41 -10.35
N LEU A 187 20.98 2.98 -11.23
CA LEU A 187 22.43 3.05 -11.04
C LEU A 187 22.80 3.89 -9.81
N GLU A 188 22.14 5.03 -9.60
CA GLU A 188 22.28 5.85 -8.38
C GLU A 188 21.93 5.04 -7.13
N ARG A 189 20.76 4.39 -7.11
CA ARG A 189 20.26 3.63 -5.95
C ARG A 189 21.19 2.49 -5.54
N LYS A 190 21.81 1.80 -6.50
CA LYS A 190 22.81 0.75 -6.25
C LYS A 190 24.05 1.22 -5.48
N THR A 191 24.30 2.53 -5.39
CA THR A 191 25.44 3.10 -4.65
C THR A 191 25.10 3.47 -3.20
N LEU A 192 23.82 3.45 -2.81
CA LEU A 192 23.37 3.80 -1.47
C LEU A 192 23.68 2.69 -0.46
N VAL A 193 23.67 3.05 0.83
CA VAL A 193 23.71 2.07 1.91
C VAL A 193 22.36 1.37 1.97
N GLN A 194 22.33 0.09 1.59
CA GLN A 194 21.11 -0.70 1.50
C GLN A 194 20.99 -1.70 2.65
N ARG A 195 19.76 -2.15 2.90
CA ARG A 195 19.56 -3.39 3.66
C ARG A 195 20.17 -4.58 2.91
N ALA A 196 20.40 -5.67 3.63
CA ALA A 196 20.77 -6.92 2.99
C ALA A 196 19.71 -7.34 1.95
N HIS A 197 20.20 -7.76 0.79
CA HIS A 197 19.40 -8.33 -0.27
C HIS A 197 18.89 -9.71 0.15
N LEU A 198 17.63 -9.98 -0.15
CA LEU A 198 17.05 -11.30 -0.02
C LEU A 198 17.19 -12.01 -1.37
N GLU A 199 17.47 -13.30 -1.33
CA GLU A 199 17.63 -14.13 -2.54
C GLU A 199 16.43 -14.03 -3.50
N VAL A 200 15.21 -13.90 -2.95
CA VAL A 200 13.98 -13.77 -3.74
C VAL A 200 13.95 -12.51 -4.62
N GLU A 201 14.72 -11.49 -4.28
CA GLU A 201 14.72 -10.22 -4.99
C GLU A 201 15.51 -10.27 -6.29
N GLY A 202 16.34 -11.30 -6.46
CA GLY A 202 17.20 -11.45 -7.62
C GLY A 202 18.17 -10.27 -7.71
N ASN A 203 18.10 -9.52 -8.82
CA ASN A 203 18.95 -8.36 -9.03
C ASN A 203 18.33 -7.06 -8.48
N ASP A 204 17.04 -7.08 -8.14
CA ASP A 204 16.32 -5.92 -7.63
C ASP A 204 16.51 -5.78 -6.11
N LEU A 205 16.20 -4.61 -5.58
CA LEU A 205 15.99 -4.42 -4.14
C LEU A 205 14.56 -3.94 -3.93
N TRP A 206 13.66 -4.78 -3.41
CA TRP A 206 12.24 -4.45 -3.30
C TRP A 206 11.99 -3.28 -2.36
N CYS A 207 11.02 -2.45 -2.74
CA CYS A 207 10.59 -1.34 -1.92
C CYS A 207 9.89 -1.83 -0.66
N GLY A 208 9.99 -1.06 0.42
CA GLY A 208 9.30 -1.41 1.64
C GLY A 208 9.37 -0.39 2.75
N TRP A 209 8.43 -0.55 3.69
CA TRP A 209 8.36 0.31 4.86
C TRP A 209 8.28 -0.49 6.14
N ARG A 210 8.90 0.10 7.17
CA ARG A 210 8.85 -0.42 8.53
C ARG A 210 7.61 0.10 9.24
N VAL A 211 6.90 -0.80 9.91
CA VAL A 211 5.71 -0.50 10.71
C VAL A 211 5.92 -1.10 12.09
N ARG A 212 5.68 -0.31 13.14
CA ARG A 212 5.71 -0.81 14.52
C ARG A 212 4.33 -1.34 14.91
N LEU A 213 4.27 -2.59 15.37
CA LEU A 213 3.05 -3.20 15.86
C LEU A 213 2.62 -2.57 17.19
N PRO A 214 1.31 -2.51 17.48
CA PRO A 214 0.81 -1.93 18.72
C PRO A 214 1.30 -2.69 19.96
N ALA A 215 1.28 -2.02 21.10
CA ALA A 215 1.71 -2.58 22.38
C ALA A 215 0.69 -3.58 23.00
N ILE A 216 -0.50 -3.67 22.42
CA ILE A 216 -1.56 -4.57 22.83
C ILE A 216 -1.76 -5.58 21.70
N SER A 217 -1.77 -6.86 22.03
CA SER A 217 -2.09 -7.90 21.07
C SER A 217 -3.60 -7.84 20.82
N PRO A 218 -4.06 -7.94 19.58
CA PRO A 218 -5.40 -8.45 19.30
C PRO A 218 -5.72 -9.68 20.15
#